data_AF-A0AAF0KNZ2-F1
#
_entry.id   AF-A0AAF0KNZ2-F1
#
_cell.length_a   1.000
_cell.length_b   1.000
_cell.length_c   1.000
_cell.angle_alpha   90.00
_cell.angle_beta   90.00
_cell.angle_gamma   90.00
#
_symmetry.space_group_name_H-M   'P 1'
#
loop_
_entity.id
_entity.type
_entity.pdbx_description
1 polymer ?
#
loop_
_entity_poly.entity_id
_entity_poly.type
_entity_poly.pdbx_seq_one_letter_code
_entity_poly.pdbx_strand_id
1 'polypeptide(L)'
;MRWRRPVQLFLALWLPGLIALTVGLVRAWHTGQVDPWDWAIAAGLMLIPAGAALARWGWLAILWVMLGVAGTVLVFCWIAAARAPDPLAAAGLGLIALMAAVAGKLLRARGWKMKGAGLALLGGTALILWRGPAQPILSQPHRPALAVISALPLFWAEGGLRERRDAPIVTVLRTRFELQPLDDPGALVASGAQLALVAQPRALTPQALVALDRWVRGGGRLVLLDDPQLRWPSRYGFGDRRRAPSSGALGLLLAHWNVEARPVVEAEIRHFLPDGRLVTLSGMAPMRDRARLTDGGMALPLRLRIGRGEAIFLGDADLIDDRLWLADPIRPLEPRAWSADTPALLVEWLGGELPGGRRWMRDVGDVRLGLRSALLVGMGWAILGFMLLSRKSGRKVGGTKSENKLAEGLLNG
;
A
#
# COMPACT_ATOMS: atom_id res chain seq x y z
N MET A 1 7.37 47.76 -12.61
CA MET A 1 7.94 46.40 -12.39
C MET A 1 7.88 45.87 -10.94
N ARG A 2 7.17 46.52 -9.99
CA ARG A 2 7.16 46.19 -8.54
C ARG A 2 6.38 44.92 -8.14
N TRP A 3 5.49 44.42 -9.00
CA TRP A 3 4.61 43.26 -8.71
C TRP A 3 5.26 41.88 -8.89
N ARG A 4 6.43 41.78 -9.53
CA ARG A 4 7.04 40.47 -9.84
C ARG A 4 7.58 39.72 -8.62
N ARG A 5 8.13 40.43 -7.62
CA ARG A 5 8.74 39.82 -6.43
C ARG A 5 7.75 39.16 -5.45
N PRO A 6 6.59 39.74 -5.12
CA PRO A 6 5.65 39.10 -4.20
C PRO A 6 5.03 37.83 -4.80
N VAL A 7 4.64 37.87 -6.07
CA VAL A 7 4.07 36.71 -6.79
C VAL A 7 5.10 35.57 -6.87
N GLN A 8 6.37 35.88 -7.15
CA GLN A 8 7.44 34.88 -7.17
C GLN A 8 7.65 34.19 -5.82
N LEU A 9 7.52 34.91 -4.70
CA LEU A 9 7.66 34.31 -3.36
C LEU A 9 6.50 33.37 -3.05
N PHE A 10 5.25 33.80 -3.35
CA PHE A 10 4.08 32.95 -3.16
C PHE A 10 4.17 31.67 -4.01
N LEU A 11 4.48 31.80 -5.30
CA LEU A 11 4.65 30.66 -6.20
C LEU A 11 5.77 29.71 -5.73
N ALA A 12 6.88 30.24 -5.22
CA ALA A 12 7.98 29.43 -4.69
C ALA A 12 7.59 28.63 -3.42
N LEU A 13 6.58 29.07 -2.68
CA LEU A 13 6.07 28.36 -1.50
C LEU A 13 4.97 27.35 -1.85
N TRP A 14 4.13 27.66 -2.84
CA TRP A 14 2.96 26.84 -3.17
C TRP A 14 3.21 25.77 -4.24
N LEU A 15 3.89 26.13 -5.33
CA LEU A 15 4.06 25.26 -6.51
C LEU A 15 4.78 23.93 -6.19
N PRO A 16 5.83 23.89 -5.35
CA PRO A 16 6.48 22.62 -4.99
C PRO A 16 5.51 21.62 -4.35
N GLY A 17 4.60 22.08 -3.48
CA GLY A 17 3.62 21.24 -2.82
C GLY A 17 2.57 20.71 -3.78
N LEU A 18 2.07 21.58 -4.66
CA LEU A 18 1.12 21.20 -5.71
C LEU A 18 1.71 20.14 -6.65
N ILE A 19 2.91 20.38 -7.18
CA ILE A 19 3.56 19.45 -8.11
C ILE A 19 3.85 18.12 -7.40
N ALA A 20 4.44 18.16 -6.20
CA ALA A 20 4.73 16.95 -5.43
C ALA A 20 3.46 16.13 -5.21
N LEU A 21 2.36 16.76 -4.80
CA LEU A 21 1.06 16.12 -4.61
C LEU A 21 0.59 15.43 -5.90
N THR A 22 0.57 16.15 -7.03
CA THR A 22 0.09 15.62 -8.32
C THR A 22 0.94 14.46 -8.85
N VAL A 23 2.26 14.53 -8.73
CA VAL A 23 3.16 13.48 -9.22
C VAL A 23 3.02 12.21 -8.39
N GLY A 24 2.97 12.33 -7.05
CA GLY A 24 2.73 11.15 -6.20
C GLY A 24 1.34 10.56 -6.38
N LEU A 25 0.35 11.37 -6.76
CA LEU A 25 -1.01 10.91 -7.03
C LEU A 25 -1.08 9.88 -8.17
N VAL A 26 -0.24 10.02 -9.20
CA VAL A 26 -0.16 9.07 -10.32
C VAL A 26 0.14 7.66 -9.83
N ARG A 27 1.11 7.52 -8.92
CA ARG A 27 1.48 6.23 -8.33
C ARG A 27 0.37 5.70 -7.41
N ALA A 28 -0.19 6.58 -6.59
CA ALA A 28 -1.27 6.24 -5.67
C ALA A 28 -2.53 5.75 -6.40
N TRP A 29 -2.80 6.26 -7.62
CA TRP A 29 -3.92 5.78 -8.46
C TRP A 29 -3.68 4.39 -9.03
N HIS A 30 -2.44 4.06 -9.35
CA HIS A 30 -2.08 2.76 -9.93
C HIS A 30 -2.22 1.62 -8.92
N THR A 31 -1.84 1.86 -7.66
CA THR A 31 -1.87 0.84 -6.60
C THR A 31 -3.06 1.00 -5.67
N GLY A 32 -3.70 2.16 -5.64
CA GLY A 32 -4.69 2.50 -4.61
C GLY A 32 -4.10 2.70 -3.22
N GLN A 33 -2.77 2.66 -3.06
CA GLN A 33 -2.08 2.87 -1.78
C GLN A 33 -1.94 4.36 -1.47
N VAL A 34 -1.98 4.66 -0.18
CA VAL A 34 -1.87 6.02 0.38
C VAL A 34 -0.73 6.04 1.41
N ASP A 35 0.48 5.73 0.94
CA ASP A 35 1.71 5.77 1.73
C ASP A 35 2.44 7.11 1.48
N PRO A 36 2.69 7.96 2.50
CA PRO A 36 3.42 9.22 2.34
C PRO A 36 4.75 9.10 1.60
N TRP A 37 5.39 7.94 1.67
CA TRP A 37 6.65 7.69 1.00
C TRP A 37 6.54 7.61 -0.52
N ASP A 38 5.36 7.31 -1.08
CA ASP A 38 5.15 7.35 -2.54
C ASP A 38 5.34 8.77 -3.11
N TRP A 39 5.19 9.79 -2.27
CA TRP A 39 5.47 11.19 -2.60
C TRP A 39 6.91 11.62 -2.31
N ALA A 40 7.73 10.79 -1.68
CA ALA A 40 9.06 11.19 -1.20
C ALA A 40 10.02 11.59 -2.34
N ILE A 41 9.98 10.87 -3.48
CA ILE A 41 10.79 11.21 -4.66
C ILE A 41 10.36 12.56 -5.22
N ALA A 42 9.05 12.75 -5.43
CA ALA A 42 8.50 14.00 -5.97
C ALA A 42 8.77 15.19 -5.04
N ALA A 43 8.58 15.01 -3.73
CA ALA A 43 8.89 16.01 -2.73
C ALA A 43 10.38 16.39 -2.74
N GLY A 44 11.28 15.39 -2.77
CA GLY A 44 12.72 15.63 -2.85
C GLY A 44 13.11 16.42 -4.09
N LEU A 45 12.65 16.00 -5.28
CA LEU A 45 12.95 16.67 -6.55
C LEU A 45 12.43 18.11 -6.59
N MET A 46 11.27 18.39 -6.00
CA MET A 46 10.71 19.75 -5.97
C MET A 46 11.36 20.63 -4.91
N LEU A 47 11.82 20.06 -3.79
CA LEU A 47 12.41 20.82 -2.68
C LEU A 47 13.86 21.25 -2.92
N ILE A 48 14.63 20.54 -3.76
CA ILE A 48 15.98 20.97 -4.16
C ILE A 48 15.96 22.37 -4.83
N PRO A 49 15.24 22.60 -5.95
CA PRO A 49 15.18 23.90 -6.59
C PRO A 49 14.46 24.95 -5.72
N ALA A 50 13.42 24.54 -4.96
CA ALA A 50 12.74 25.46 -4.04
C ALA A 50 13.67 25.95 -2.93
N GLY A 51 14.47 25.08 -2.32
CA GLY A 51 15.48 25.42 -1.32
C GLY A 51 16.56 26.35 -1.86
N ALA A 52 17.03 26.11 -3.10
CA ALA A 52 17.96 27.00 -3.79
C ALA A 52 17.34 28.37 -4.07
N ALA A 53 16.10 28.41 -4.57
CA ALA A 53 15.39 29.65 -4.84
C ALA A 53 15.18 30.46 -3.54
N LEU A 54 14.78 29.77 -2.46
CA LEU A 54 14.41 30.34 -1.18
C LEU A 54 15.60 30.70 -0.28
N ALA A 55 16.83 30.28 -0.64
CA ALA A 55 18.03 30.50 0.15
C ALA A 55 18.25 31.95 0.59
N ARG A 56 17.85 32.92 -0.24
CA ARG A 56 17.98 34.36 0.02
C ARG A 56 17.05 34.89 1.13
N TRP A 57 15.99 34.16 1.49
CA TRP A 57 15.04 34.54 2.55
C TRP A 57 15.32 33.84 3.89
N GLY A 58 16.44 33.11 3.99
CA GLY A 58 16.91 32.51 5.23
C GLY A 58 16.35 31.11 5.52
N TRP A 59 16.72 30.56 6.69
CA TRP A 59 16.37 29.19 7.09
C TRP A 59 14.87 29.01 7.36
N LEU A 60 14.18 30.05 7.83
CA LEU A 60 12.74 30.01 8.08
C LEU A 60 11.95 29.71 6.80
N ALA A 61 12.33 30.30 5.66
CA ALA A 61 11.66 30.04 4.39
C ALA A 61 11.82 28.58 3.92
N ILE A 62 12.96 27.97 4.22
CA ILE A 62 13.27 26.57 3.89
C ILE A 62 12.41 25.62 4.73
N LEU A 63 12.33 25.85 6.04
CA LEU A 63 11.45 25.06 6.89
C LEU A 63 9.97 25.25 6.51
N TRP A 64 9.58 26.47 6.13
CA TRP A 64 8.21 26.77 5.75
C TRP A 64 7.76 26.01 4.50
N VAL A 65 8.59 26.01 3.44
CA VAL A 65 8.28 25.26 2.22
C VAL A 65 8.32 23.75 2.46
N MET A 66 9.26 23.26 3.28
CA MET A 66 9.35 21.84 3.66
C MET A 66 8.07 21.38 4.36
N LEU A 67 7.62 22.13 5.39
CA LEU A 67 6.39 21.84 6.11
C LEU A 67 5.15 21.95 5.21
N GLY A 68 5.15 22.89 4.26
CA GLY A 68 4.07 23.02 3.28
C GLY A 68 3.95 21.80 2.36
N VAL A 69 5.07 21.32 1.82
CA VAL A 69 5.10 20.13 0.96
C VAL A 69 4.72 18.87 1.74
N ALA A 70 5.38 18.61 2.87
CA ALA A 70 5.12 17.42 3.69
C ALA A 70 3.68 17.45 4.26
N GLY A 71 3.23 18.59 4.79
CA GLY A 71 1.90 18.76 5.37
C GLY A 71 0.78 18.55 4.34
N THR A 72 0.93 19.07 3.12
CA THR A 72 -0.04 18.88 2.03
C THR A 72 -0.23 17.39 1.71
N VAL A 73 0.87 16.65 1.61
CA VAL A 73 0.85 15.19 1.36
C VAL A 73 0.23 14.45 2.55
N LEU A 74 0.65 14.76 3.78
CA LEU A 74 0.15 14.08 4.97
C LEU A 74 -1.35 14.29 5.21
N VAL A 75 -1.87 15.50 4.92
CA VAL A 75 -3.31 15.79 4.98
C VAL A 75 -4.08 14.97 3.95
N PHE A 76 -3.58 14.89 2.71
CA PHE A 76 -4.19 14.01 1.70
C PHE A 76 -4.19 12.56 2.20
N CYS A 77 -3.05 12.08 2.70
CA CYS A 77 -2.91 10.69 3.14
C CYS A 77 -3.85 10.34 4.29
N TRP A 78 -3.99 11.23 5.26
CA TRP A 78 -4.83 11.03 6.42
C TRP A 78 -6.31 10.90 6.04
N ILE A 79 -6.79 11.82 5.21
CA ILE A 79 -8.21 11.89 4.84
C ILE A 79 -8.56 10.79 3.85
N ALA A 80 -7.75 10.60 2.79
CA ALA A 80 -8.06 9.62 1.74
C ALA A 80 -8.07 8.16 2.24
N ALA A 81 -7.31 7.86 3.30
CA ALA A 81 -7.30 6.55 3.95
C ALA A 81 -8.25 6.44 5.15
N ALA A 82 -8.90 7.56 5.56
CA ALA A 82 -9.60 7.71 6.84
C ALA A 82 -8.82 7.14 8.05
N ARG A 83 -7.48 7.23 8.00
CA ARG A 83 -6.56 6.64 8.98
C ARG A 83 -5.29 7.46 9.03
N ALA A 84 -4.81 7.79 10.25
CA ALA A 84 -3.60 8.57 10.45
C ALA A 84 -2.41 7.93 9.71
N PRO A 85 -1.57 8.67 8.95
CA PRO A 85 -0.45 8.14 8.15
C PRO A 85 0.58 7.33 8.94
N ASP A 86 1.43 6.58 8.23
CA ASP A 86 2.44 5.74 8.89
C ASP A 86 3.47 6.65 9.55
N PRO A 87 3.76 6.50 10.85
CA PRO A 87 4.67 7.41 11.52
C PRO A 87 6.09 7.34 10.95
N LEU A 88 6.57 6.15 10.55
CA LEU A 88 7.91 6.00 9.96
C LEU A 88 7.94 6.59 8.54
N ALA A 89 6.92 6.34 7.72
CA ALA A 89 6.85 6.93 6.39
C ALA A 89 6.69 8.46 6.45
N ALA A 90 5.90 8.98 7.39
CA ALA A 90 5.70 10.41 7.59
C ALA A 90 6.99 11.10 8.07
N ALA A 91 7.69 10.50 9.04
CA ALA A 91 8.99 10.99 9.49
C ALA A 91 10.03 10.95 8.36
N GLY A 92 10.04 9.86 7.57
CA GLY A 92 10.88 9.71 6.39
C GLY A 92 10.64 10.77 5.33
N LEU A 93 9.38 11.04 4.99
CA LEU A 93 9.00 12.12 4.07
C LEU A 93 9.49 13.48 4.60
N GLY A 94 9.27 13.77 5.88
CA GLY A 94 9.74 15.01 6.51
C GLY A 94 11.26 15.16 6.47
N LEU A 95 12.00 14.08 6.75
CA LEU A 95 13.46 14.06 6.71
C LEU A 95 14.00 14.28 5.29
N ILE A 96 13.45 13.58 4.30
CA ILE A 96 13.79 13.75 2.87
C ILE A 96 13.51 15.18 2.44
N ALA A 97 12.34 15.71 2.81
CA ALA A 97 11.94 17.07 2.48
C ALA A 97 12.91 18.11 3.09
N LEU A 98 13.32 17.92 4.34
CA LEU A 98 14.31 18.77 5.01
C LEU A 98 15.68 18.69 4.33
N MET A 99 16.21 17.48 4.13
CA MET A 99 17.53 17.27 3.53
C MET A 99 17.60 17.81 2.11
N ALA A 100 16.58 17.58 1.29
CA ALA A 100 16.48 18.10 -0.07
C ALA A 100 16.47 19.64 -0.11
N ALA A 101 15.66 20.27 0.74
CA ALA A 101 15.56 21.73 0.79
C ALA A 101 16.85 22.39 1.30
N VAL A 102 17.49 21.79 2.31
CA VAL A 102 18.79 22.25 2.82
C VAL A 102 19.90 22.02 1.79
N ALA A 103 19.93 20.87 1.11
CA ALA A 103 20.88 20.59 0.04
C ALA A 103 20.80 21.64 -1.07
N GLY A 104 19.58 21.98 -1.54
CA GLY A 104 19.36 23.04 -2.52
C GLY A 104 19.93 24.39 -2.08
N LYS A 105 19.74 24.77 -0.82
CA LYS A 105 20.33 26.00 -0.25
C LYS A 105 21.87 25.95 -0.26
N LEU A 106 22.46 24.84 0.18
CA LEU A 106 23.90 24.67 0.29
C LEU A 106 24.60 24.64 -1.07
N LEU A 107 23.99 24.03 -2.09
CA LEU A 107 24.51 23.98 -3.45
C LEU A 107 24.57 25.38 -4.10
N ARG A 108 23.70 26.30 -3.68
CA ARG A 108 23.72 27.70 -4.12
C ARG A 108 24.81 28.54 -3.43
N ALA A 109 25.44 28.05 -2.36
CA ALA A 109 26.47 28.78 -1.66
C ALA A 109 27.77 28.91 -2.50
N ARG A 110 28.52 29.99 -2.27
CA ARG A 110 29.73 30.32 -3.05
C ARG A 110 30.95 29.44 -2.71
N GLY A 111 30.95 28.78 -1.54
CA GLY A 111 32.08 27.98 -1.05
C GLY A 111 31.99 26.48 -1.40
N TRP A 112 33.11 25.91 -1.86
CA TRP A 112 33.26 24.48 -2.19
C TRP A 112 32.90 23.53 -1.04
N LYS A 113 33.29 23.84 0.21
CA LYS A 113 32.91 23.06 1.40
C LYS A 113 31.38 22.94 1.56
N MET A 114 30.65 24.04 1.30
CA MET A 114 29.19 24.06 1.39
C MET A 114 28.54 23.25 0.27
N LYS A 115 29.10 23.33 -0.95
CA LYS A 115 28.66 22.48 -2.07
C LYS A 115 28.90 20.99 -1.78
N GLY A 116 30.05 20.64 -1.20
CA GLY A 116 30.35 19.29 -0.74
C GLY A 116 29.33 18.79 0.30
N ALA A 117 28.99 19.61 1.29
CA ALA A 117 27.94 19.29 2.26
C ALA A 117 26.55 19.13 1.61
N GLY A 118 26.22 19.97 0.62
CA GLY A 118 24.99 19.83 -0.17
C GLY A 118 24.92 18.53 -0.95
N LEU A 119 26.01 18.12 -1.59
CA LEU A 119 26.13 16.83 -2.29
C LEU A 119 26.02 15.65 -1.31
N ALA A 120 26.63 15.74 -0.13
CA ALA A 120 26.51 14.72 0.91
C ALA A 120 25.05 14.55 1.38
N LEU A 121 24.30 15.65 1.55
CA LEU A 121 22.87 15.58 1.87
C LEU A 121 22.05 14.97 0.74
N LEU A 122 22.37 15.23 -0.53
CA LEU A 122 21.73 14.55 -1.65
C LEU A 122 22.03 13.05 -1.63
N GLY A 123 23.28 12.66 -1.37
CA GLY A 123 23.68 11.26 -1.21
C GLY A 123 22.91 10.56 -0.07
N GLY A 124 22.79 11.21 1.09
CA GLY A 124 21.98 10.70 2.20
C GLY A 124 20.48 10.60 1.87
N THR A 125 19.94 11.57 1.12
CA THR A 125 18.55 11.53 0.66
C THR A 125 18.32 10.36 -0.28
N ALA A 126 19.23 10.13 -1.23
CA ALA A 126 19.18 8.99 -2.15
C ALA A 126 19.30 7.65 -1.40
N LEU A 127 20.15 7.57 -0.37
CA LEU A 127 20.29 6.39 0.47
C LEU A 127 19.00 6.08 1.24
N ILE A 128 18.37 7.10 1.84
CA ILE A 128 17.09 6.95 2.54
C ILE A 128 16.00 6.48 1.57
N LEU A 129 15.89 7.11 0.39
CA LEU A 129 14.95 6.73 -0.66
C LEU A 129 15.12 5.27 -1.10
N TRP A 130 16.36 4.84 -1.32
CA TRP A 130 16.69 3.47 -1.69
C TRP A 130 16.34 2.47 -0.59
N ARG A 131 16.65 2.79 0.67
CA ARG A 131 16.41 1.92 1.82
C ARG A 131 14.99 1.97 2.37
N GLY A 132 14.03 2.61 1.68
CA GLY A 132 12.71 2.95 2.20
C GLY A 132 11.93 1.85 2.96
N PRO A 133 10.84 2.22 3.66
CA PRO A 133 10.21 1.42 4.71
C PRO A 133 9.60 0.10 4.22
N ALA A 134 9.26 0.00 2.94
CA ALA A 134 8.71 -1.21 2.34
C ALA A 134 9.77 -1.87 1.44
N GLN A 135 10.67 -2.63 2.07
CA GLN A 135 11.62 -3.49 1.38
C GLN A 135 10.90 -4.67 0.71
N PRO A 136 11.48 -5.24 -0.38
CA PRO A 136 10.97 -6.49 -0.94
C PRO A 136 10.88 -7.57 0.12
N ILE A 137 9.85 -8.41 0.02
CA ILE A 137 9.65 -9.54 0.92
C ILE A 137 10.78 -10.52 0.69
N LEU A 138 11.55 -10.76 1.75
CA LEU A 138 12.57 -11.79 1.78
C LEU A 138 11.99 -13.10 2.28
N SER A 139 12.51 -14.20 1.75
CA SER A 139 12.18 -15.55 2.20
C SER A 139 12.68 -15.79 3.62
N GLN A 140 11.85 -16.42 4.46
CA GLN A 140 12.27 -16.89 5.77
C GLN A 140 13.07 -18.19 5.65
N PRO A 141 14.07 -18.41 6.54
CA PRO A 141 14.86 -19.64 6.52
C PRO A 141 14.05 -20.89 6.88
N HIS A 142 13.19 -20.78 7.91
CA HIS A 142 12.34 -21.88 8.37
C HIS A 142 10.92 -21.69 7.88
N ARG A 143 10.45 -22.60 7.03
CA ARG A 143 9.17 -22.50 6.34
C ARG A 143 8.37 -23.78 6.58
N PRO A 144 7.22 -23.73 7.28
CA PRO A 144 6.42 -24.93 7.49
C PRO A 144 5.86 -25.46 6.17
N ALA A 145 5.65 -26.77 6.11
CA ALA A 145 5.04 -27.43 4.97
C ALA A 145 3.58 -26.99 4.79
N LEU A 146 3.24 -26.58 3.57
CA LEU A 146 1.90 -26.18 3.16
C LEU A 146 1.45 -27.07 2.00
N ALA A 147 0.49 -27.94 2.27
CA ALA A 147 -0.19 -28.68 1.22
C ALA A 147 -1.09 -27.74 0.41
N VAL A 148 -1.05 -27.81 -0.92
CA VAL A 148 -1.90 -27.01 -1.79
C VAL A 148 -2.66 -27.93 -2.75
N ILE A 149 -3.99 -27.91 -2.67
CA ILE A 149 -4.87 -28.68 -3.54
C ILE A 149 -5.70 -27.69 -4.35
N SER A 150 -5.53 -27.69 -5.67
CA SER A 150 -6.19 -26.71 -6.52
C SER A 150 -6.33 -27.19 -7.96
N ALA A 151 -7.44 -26.83 -8.61
CA ALA A 151 -7.58 -26.95 -10.06
C ALA A 151 -7.09 -25.69 -10.82
N LEU A 152 -6.80 -24.61 -10.10
CA LEU A 152 -6.32 -23.34 -10.67
C LEU A 152 -4.86 -23.52 -11.17
N PRO A 153 -4.44 -22.77 -12.19
CA PRO A 153 -3.08 -22.81 -12.73
C PRO A 153 -2.08 -22.10 -11.80
N LEU A 154 -1.96 -22.55 -10.55
CA LEU A 154 -1.09 -21.94 -9.53
C LEU A 154 0.38 -22.32 -9.70
N PHE A 155 0.67 -23.53 -10.16
CA PHE A 155 2.04 -24.06 -10.29
C PHE A 155 2.43 -24.36 -11.73
N TRP A 156 1.47 -24.44 -12.65
CA TRP A 156 1.70 -24.86 -14.04
C TRP A 156 1.01 -23.90 -14.99
N ALA A 157 1.72 -23.54 -16.06
CA ALA A 157 1.15 -22.69 -17.09
C ALA A 157 0.04 -23.43 -17.86
N GLU A 158 -1.05 -22.72 -18.10
CA GLU A 158 -1.97 -23.06 -19.17
C GLU A 158 -1.23 -22.84 -20.51
N GLY A 159 -0.48 -23.82 -21.02
CA GLY A 159 0.19 -23.70 -22.34
C GLY A 159 0.35 -25.00 -23.13
N GLY A 160 0.59 -26.11 -22.42
CA GLY A 160 1.15 -27.30 -23.03
C GLY A 160 2.65 -27.34 -22.76
N LEU A 161 3.16 -28.57 -22.60
CA LEU A 161 4.29 -28.96 -21.73
C LEU A 161 4.03 -28.62 -20.26
N ARG A 162 4.46 -29.48 -19.35
CA ARG A 162 4.37 -29.30 -17.89
C ARG A 162 5.32 -28.18 -17.42
N GLU A 163 5.24 -27.02 -18.07
CA GLU A 163 6.04 -25.85 -17.73
C GLU A 163 5.58 -25.36 -16.37
N ARG A 164 6.48 -25.52 -15.40
CA ARG A 164 6.26 -25.03 -14.05
C ARG A 164 6.37 -23.52 -14.08
N ARG A 165 5.26 -22.86 -13.78
CA ARG A 165 5.16 -21.41 -13.68
C ARG A 165 4.30 -21.11 -12.47
N ASP A 166 4.96 -20.62 -11.43
CA ASP A 166 4.26 -20.22 -10.23
C ASP A 166 3.45 -18.95 -10.51
N ALA A 167 2.18 -18.94 -10.10
CA ALA A 167 1.39 -17.73 -10.03
C ALA A 167 2.02 -16.73 -9.04
N PRO A 168 1.78 -15.41 -9.20
CA PRO A 168 2.28 -14.40 -8.27
C PRO A 168 1.99 -14.70 -6.79
N ILE A 169 0.81 -15.23 -6.47
CA ILE A 169 0.44 -15.60 -5.10
C ILE A 169 1.31 -16.75 -4.56
N VAL A 170 1.63 -17.74 -5.40
CA VAL A 170 2.51 -18.85 -5.04
C VAL A 170 3.93 -18.35 -4.77
N THR A 171 4.40 -17.37 -5.54
CA THR A 171 5.71 -16.73 -5.34
C THR A 171 5.78 -16.07 -3.97
N VAL A 172 4.72 -15.36 -3.55
CA VAL A 172 4.63 -14.78 -2.20
C VAL A 172 4.58 -15.86 -1.12
N LEU A 173 3.72 -16.88 -1.28
CA LEU A 173 3.57 -17.95 -0.30
C LEU A 173 4.87 -18.73 -0.07
N ARG A 174 5.68 -18.97 -1.12
CA ARG A 174 6.99 -19.62 -1.00
C ARG A 174 7.97 -18.86 -0.11
N THR A 175 7.77 -17.57 0.13
CA THR A 175 8.63 -16.82 1.07
C THR A 175 8.41 -17.26 2.52
N ARG A 176 7.25 -17.85 2.84
CA ARG A 176 6.85 -18.24 4.20
C ARG A 176 6.61 -19.73 4.38
N PHE A 177 6.29 -20.45 3.32
CA PHE A 177 5.91 -21.86 3.39
C PHE A 177 6.70 -22.71 2.39
N GLU A 178 6.85 -23.98 2.71
CA GLU A 178 7.30 -25.00 1.77
C GLU A 178 6.08 -25.61 1.08
N LEU A 179 5.80 -25.14 -0.14
CA LEU A 179 4.57 -25.51 -0.86
C LEU A 179 4.69 -26.90 -1.49
N GLN A 180 3.77 -27.77 -1.12
CA GLN A 180 3.61 -29.14 -1.62
C GLN A 180 2.29 -29.24 -2.40
N PRO A 181 2.32 -29.20 -3.74
CA PRO A 181 1.13 -29.42 -4.54
C PRO A 181 0.65 -30.86 -4.35
N LEU A 182 -0.62 -31.05 -4.03
CA LEU A 182 -1.28 -32.36 -3.88
C LEU A 182 -2.51 -32.41 -4.79
N ASP A 183 -2.77 -33.58 -5.37
CA ASP A 183 -3.95 -33.80 -6.22
C ASP A 183 -5.16 -34.31 -5.41
N ASP A 184 -4.91 -35.00 -4.28
CA ASP A 184 -5.95 -35.65 -3.47
C ASP A 184 -5.75 -35.35 -1.97
N PRO A 185 -6.80 -34.90 -1.24
CA PRO A 185 -6.78 -34.75 0.20
C PRO A 185 -6.39 -36.01 0.99
N GLY A 186 -6.58 -37.21 0.44
CA GLY A 186 -6.13 -38.47 1.05
C GLY A 186 -4.62 -38.52 1.31
N ALA A 187 -3.82 -37.75 0.57
CA ALA A 187 -2.38 -37.64 0.77
C ALA A 187 -1.97 -36.66 1.88
N LEU A 188 -2.90 -35.88 2.46
CA LEU A 188 -2.57 -34.84 3.45
C LEU A 188 -1.82 -35.40 4.67
N VAL A 189 -2.28 -36.53 5.21
CA VAL A 189 -1.63 -37.16 6.38
C VAL A 189 -0.20 -37.61 6.03
N ALA A 190 -0.02 -38.24 4.86
CA ALA A 190 1.27 -38.72 4.40
C ALA A 190 2.26 -37.58 4.06
N SER A 191 1.74 -36.42 3.64
CA SER A 191 2.55 -35.23 3.34
C SER A 191 3.26 -34.64 4.57
N GLY A 192 2.75 -34.92 5.77
CA GLY A 192 3.24 -34.33 7.02
C GLY A 192 2.89 -32.84 7.18
N ALA A 193 2.19 -32.22 6.22
CA ALA A 193 1.76 -30.84 6.31
C ALA A 193 0.67 -30.66 7.38
N GLN A 194 0.85 -29.66 8.24
CA GLN A 194 -0.16 -29.23 9.23
C GLN A 194 -1.07 -28.12 8.67
N LEU A 195 -0.68 -27.55 7.54
CA LEU A 195 -1.36 -26.45 6.86
C LEU A 195 -1.82 -26.92 5.48
N ALA A 196 -3.05 -26.57 5.10
CA ALA A 196 -3.59 -26.84 3.78
C ALA A 196 -4.25 -25.59 3.19
N LEU A 197 -3.95 -25.30 1.93
CA LEU A 197 -4.71 -24.39 1.08
C LEU A 197 -5.47 -25.22 0.04
N VAL A 198 -6.79 -25.25 0.14
CA VAL A 198 -7.66 -25.85 -0.87
C VAL A 198 -8.30 -24.71 -1.64
N ALA A 199 -7.95 -24.53 -2.91
CA ALA A 199 -8.41 -23.39 -3.71
C ALA A 199 -9.04 -23.87 -5.01
N GLN A 200 -10.36 -23.78 -5.12
CA GLN A 200 -11.15 -24.26 -6.24
C GLN A 200 -10.71 -25.67 -6.70
N PRO A 201 -10.83 -26.70 -5.86
CA PRO A 201 -10.40 -28.04 -6.22
C PRO A 201 -11.29 -28.61 -7.34
N ARG A 202 -10.80 -29.67 -8.00
CA ARG A 202 -11.67 -30.49 -8.86
C ARG A 202 -12.70 -31.23 -8.00
N ALA A 203 -13.73 -31.77 -8.65
CA ALA A 203 -14.71 -32.62 -7.98
C ALA A 203 -14.00 -33.72 -7.17
N LEU A 204 -14.13 -33.66 -5.84
CA LEU A 204 -13.53 -34.61 -4.93
C LEU A 204 -14.45 -35.81 -4.76
N THR A 205 -13.87 -37.00 -4.61
CA THR A 205 -14.64 -38.20 -4.28
C THR A 205 -15.18 -38.09 -2.85
N PRO A 206 -16.26 -38.82 -2.49
CA PRO A 206 -16.73 -38.87 -1.11
C PRO A 206 -15.64 -39.29 -0.11
N GLN A 207 -14.76 -40.19 -0.51
CA GLN A 207 -13.62 -40.62 0.31
C GLN A 207 -12.62 -39.48 0.56
N ALA A 208 -12.31 -38.69 -0.48
CA ALA A 208 -11.45 -37.51 -0.36
C ALA A 208 -12.06 -36.42 0.54
N LEU A 209 -13.38 -36.19 0.46
CA LEU A 209 -14.08 -35.25 1.36
C LEU A 209 -13.98 -35.71 2.83
N VAL A 210 -14.18 -37.00 3.08
CA VAL A 210 -14.02 -37.58 4.43
C VAL A 210 -12.58 -37.51 4.91
N ALA A 211 -11.60 -37.72 4.03
CA ALA A 211 -10.18 -37.59 4.38
C ALA A 211 -9.84 -36.15 4.78
N LEU A 212 -10.33 -35.16 4.04
CA LEU A 212 -10.18 -33.74 4.38
C LEU A 212 -10.84 -33.40 5.72
N ASP A 213 -12.09 -33.82 5.94
CA ASP A 213 -12.80 -33.62 7.22
C ASP A 213 -12.02 -34.21 8.40
N ARG A 214 -11.58 -35.47 8.29
CA ARG A 214 -10.81 -36.14 9.34
C ARG A 214 -9.47 -35.45 9.61
N TRP A 215 -8.78 -34.99 8.57
CA TRP A 215 -7.51 -34.27 8.70
C TRP A 215 -7.70 -32.95 9.46
N VAL A 216 -8.73 -32.16 9.11
CA VAL A 216 -9.05 -30.93 9.86
C VAL A 216 -9.44 -31.28 11.30
N ARG A 217 -10.35 -32.23 11.53
CA ARG A 217 -10.75 -32.68 12.88
C ARG A 217 -9.57 -33.15 13.72
N GLY A 218 -8.56 -33.74 13.08
CA GLY A 218 -7.31 -34.21 13.69
C GLY A 218 -6.36 -33.11 14.15
N GLY A 219 -6.61 -31.84 13.77
CA GLY A 219 -5.76 -30.71 14.16
C GLY A 219 -5.22 -29.90 12.98
N GLY A 220 -5.51 -30.29 11.74
CA GLY A 220 -5.08 -29.54 10.55
C GLY A 220 -5.68 -28.14 10.49
N ARG A 221 -4.90 -27.19 9.95
CA ARG A 221 -5.36 -25.82 9.67
C ARG A 221 -5.61 -25.65 8.17
N LEU A 222 -6.86 -25.42 7.81
CA LEU A 222 -7.32 -25.31 6.43
C LEU A 222 -7.68 -23.86 6.09
N VAL A 223 -7.16 -23.37 4.96
CA VAL A 223 -7.78 -22.26 4.23
C VAL A 223 -8.47 -22.84 3.01
N LEU A 224 -9.77 -22.60 2.91
CA LEU A 224 -10.61 -23.09 1.84
C LEU A 224 -11.19 -21.91 1.04
N LEU A 225 -10.89 -21.88 -0.26
CA LEU A 225 -11.45 -20.94 -1.22
C LEU A 225 -12.29 -21.74 -2.21
N ASP A 226 -13.62 -21.66 -2.13
CA ASP A 226 -14.55 -22.38 -3.01
C ASP A 226 -15.52 -21.38 -3.64
N ASP A 227 -15.29 -21.08 -4.91
CA ASP A 227 -15.96 -20.04 -5.65
C ASP A 227 -17.21 -20.57 -6.36
N PRO A 228 -18.41 -20.06 -6.06
CA PRO A 228 -19.63 -20.46 -6.76
C PRO A 228 -19.67 -19.99 -8.22
N GLN A 229 -18.91 -18.95 -8.58
CA GLN A 229 -18.92 -18.32 -9.89
C GLN A 229 -17.52 -17.84 -10.28
N LEU A 230 -16.61 -18.78 -10.47
CA LEU A 230 -15.20 -18.50 -10.78
C LEU A 230 -15.03 -17.69 -12.08
N ARG A 231 -14.35 -16.54 -12.00
CA ARG A 231 -14.01 -15.64 -13.11
C ARG A 231 -12.50 -15.61 -13.43
N TRP A 232 -11.80 -16.64 -12.96
CA TRP A 232 -10.40 -16.89 -13.26
C TRP A 232 -10.13 -16.96 -14.78
N PRO A 233 -9.08 -16.30 -15.31
CA PRO A 233 -8.73 -16.34 -16.72
C PRO A 233 -8.30 -17.73 -17.13
N SER A 234 -8.87 -18.23 -18.23
CA SER A 234 -8.41 -19.46 -18.83
C SER A 234 -8.34 -19.34 -20.34
N ARG A 235 -7.31 -19.94 -20.93
CA ARG A 235 -7.22 -20.11 -22.38
C ARG A 235 -8.13 -21.22 -22.89
N TYR A 236 -8.57 -22.11 -22.00
CA TYR A 236 -9.40 -23.25 -22.37
C TYR A 236 -10.86 -22.81 -22.44
N GLY A 237 -11.59 -23.34 -23.43
CA GLY A 237 -13.02 -23.09 -23.57
C GLY A 237 -13.84 -23.61 -22.39
N PHE A 238 -15.09 -23.15 -22.28
CA PHE A 238 -16.04 -23.73 -21.33
C PHE A 238 -16.25 -25.23 -21.64
N GLY A 239 -16.28 -26.06 -20.61
CA GLY A 239 -16.43 -27.52 -20.73
C GLY A 239 -15.12 -28.31 -20.95
N ASP A 240 -13.97 -27.65 -21.19
CA ASP A 240 -12.67 -28.33 -21.22
C ASP A 240 -12.31 -28.81 -19.81
N ARG A 241 -12.04 -30.12 -19.67
CA ARG A 241 -11.67 -30.74 -18.38
C ARG A 241 -10.39 -30.16 -17.77
N ARG A 242 -9.52 -29.56 -18.57
CA ARG A 242 -8.27 -28.95 -18.08
C ARG A 242 -8.53 -27.62 -17.39
N ARG A 243 -9.61 -26.92 -17.73
CA ARG A 243 -10.05 -25.70 -17.05
C ARG A 243 -10.43 -25.99 -15.60
N ALA A 244 -10.20 -25.03 -14.71
CA ALA A 244 -10.72 -25.10 -13.35
C ALA A 244 -12.27 -25.11 -13.37
N PRO A 245 -12.94 -25.81 -12.44
CA PRO A 245 -14.39 -25.79 -12.36
C PRO A 245 -14.94 -24.38 -12.20
N SER A 246 -15.96 -24.02 -12.97
CA SER A 246 -16.59 -22.69 -12.93
C SER A 246 -17.40 -22.45 -11.66
N SER A 247 -17.73 -23.51 -10.93
CA SER A 247 -18.45 -23.47 -9.65
C SER A 247 -17.82 -24.44 -8.67
N GLY A 248 -17.91 -24.10 -7.39
CA GLY A 248 -17.33 -24.87 -6.30
C GLY A 248 -17.83 -26.31 -6.21
N ALA A 249 -16.97 -27.17 -5.67
CA ALA A 249 -17.21 -28.61 -5.60
C ALA A 249 -17.43 -29.14 -4.18
N LEU A 250 -17.45 -28.26 -3.17
CA LEU A 250 -17.40 -28.66 -1.76
C LEU A 250 -18.71 -28.50 -1.00
N GLY A 251 -19.82 -28.29 -1.70
CA GLY A 251 -21.14 -28.08 -1.10
C GLY A 251 -21.55 -29.14 -0.07
N LEU A 252 -21.23 -30.42 -0.31
CA LEU A 252 -21.50 -31.51 0.64
C LEU A 252 -20.70 -31.39 1.95
N LEU A 253 -19.42 -31.02 1.85
CA LEU A 253 -18.56 -30.83 3.02
C LEU A 253 -18.97 -29.58 3.80
N LEU A 254 -19.27 -28.49 3.10
CA LEU A 254 -19.77 -27.25 3.69
C LEU A 254 -21.09 -27.48 4.44
N ALA A 255 -22.03 -28.20 3.82
CA ALA A 255 -23.28 -28.59 4.48
C ALA A 255 -23.03 -29.47 5.71
N HIS A 256 -22.09 -30.42 5.64
CA HIS A 256 -21.68 -31.23 6.80
C HIS A 256 -21.09 -30.38 7.94
N TRP A 257 -20.42 -29.27 7.62
CA TRP A 257 -19.89 -28.31 8.58
C TRP A 257 -20.90 -27.23 8.99
N ASN A 258 -22.18 -27.37 8.63
CA ASN A 258 -23.24 -26.40 8.86
C ASN A 258 -22.99 -25.02 8.22
N VAL A 259 -22.23 -24.98 7.14
CA VAL A 259 -21.98 -23.76 6.36
C VAL A 259 -23.01 -23.64 5.24
N GLU A 260 -23.60 -22.46 5.13
CA GLU A 260 -24.56 -22.13 4.08
C GLU A 260 -24.07 -20.91 3.29
N ALA A 261 -24.12 -21.03 1.96
CA ALA A 261 -23.86 -19.94 1.04
C ALA A 261 -25.10 -19.05 0.90
N ARG A 262 -24.89 -17.74 1.01
CA ARG A 262 -25.88 -16.73 0.62
C ARG A 262 -25.78 -16.43 -0.88
N PRO A 263 -26.78 -15.76 -1.47
CA PRO A 263 -26.74 -15.36 -2.87
C PRO A 263 -25.44 -14.63 -3.22
N VAL A 264 -24.89 -14.96 -4.39
CA VAL A 264 -23.66 -14.39 -4.93
C VAL A 264 -23.82 -12.88 -5.11
N VAL A 265 -22.81 -12.14 -4.71
CA VAL A 265 -22.67 -10.72 -5.04
C VAL A 265 -21.95 -10.64 -6.38
N GLU A 266 -22.68 -10.41 -7.46
CA GLU A 266 -22.12 -10.49 -8.83
C GLU A 266 -21.08 -9.41 -9.16
N ALA A 267 -20.91 -8.39 -8.31
CA ALA A 267 -19.98 -7.29 -8.52
C ALA A 267 -18.54 -7.62 -8.11
N GLU A 268 -17.59 -6.91 -8.72
CA GLU A 268 -16.25 -6.75 -8.15
C GLU A 268 -16.30 -5.68 -7.06
N ILE A 269 -15.87 -6.02 -5.85
CA ILE A 269 -15.96 -5.13 -4.69
C ILE A 269 -14.62 -5.00 -3.96
N ARG A 270 -14.29 -3.77 -3.59
CA ARG A 270 -13.21 -3.46 -2.65
C ARG A 270 -13.79 -3.51 -1.24
N HIS A 271 -13.53 -4.62 -0.54
CA HIS A 271 -14.06 -4.85 0.79
C HIS A 271 -13.00 -4.57 1.86
N PHE A 272 -13.30 -3.61 2.75
CA PHE A 272 -12.47 -3.32 3.91
C PHE A 272 -12.90 -4.19 5.09
N LEU A 273 -11.97 -5.00 5.61
CA LEU A 273 -12.14 -5.73 6.84
C LEU A 273 -12.21 -4.77 8.04
N PRO A 274 -12.76 -5.19 9.20
CA PRO A 274 -12.89 -4.35 10.38
C PRO A 274 -11.57 -3.76 10.90
N ASP A 275 -10.44 -4.42 10.65
CA ASP A 275 -9.09 -3.97 11.00
C ASP A 275 -8.47 -2.97 9.98
N GLY A 276 -9.23 -2.61 8.95
CA GLY A 276 -8.84 -1.69 7.90
C GLY A 276 -8.04 -2.31 6.76
N ARG A 277 -7.83 -3.64 6.75
CA ARG A 277 -7.23 -4.33 5.61
C ARG A 277 -8.18 -4.43 4.43
N LEU A 278 -7.65 -4.34 3.23
CA LEU A 278 -8.41 -4.36 1.99
C LEU A 278 -8.30 -5.73 1.31
N VAL A 279 -9.44 -6.28 0.90
CA VAL A 279 -9.51 -7.38 -0.06
C VAL A 279 -10.33 -6.94 -1.27
N THR A 280 -9.94 -7.37 -2.46
CA THR A 280 -10.74 -7.22 -3.67
C THR A 280 -11.38 -8.57 -3.96
N LEU A 281 -12.70 -8.59 -4.06
CA LEU A 281 -13.51 -9.80 -4.26
C LEU A 281 -14.22 -9.69 -5.60
N SER A 282 -14.47 -10.83 -6.25
CA SER A 282 -15.16 -10.89 -7.53
C SER A 282 -16.13 -12.06 -7.56
N GLY A 283 -17.43 -11.80 -7.40
CA GLY A 283 -18.43 -12.87 -7.55
C GLY A 283 -18.55 -13.71 -6.28
N MET A 284 -18.19 -13.10 -5.15
CA MET A 284 -18.15 -13.73 -3.85
C MET A 284 -19.55 -14.13 -3.36
N ALA A 285 -19.67 -15.33 -2.81
CA ALA A 285 -20.81 -15.71 -1.98
C ALA A 285 -20.49 -15.49 -0.49
N PRO A 286 -21.29 -14.67 0.23
CA PRO A 286 -21.18 -14.57 1.68
C PRO A 286 -21.56 -15.91 2.33
N MET A 287 -20.76 -16.33 3.30
CA MET A 287 -20.96 -17.61 3.97
C MET A 287 -21.43 -17.37 5.40
N ARG A 288 -22.29 -18.25 5.90
CA ARG A 288 -22.71 -18.24 7.31
C ARG A 288 -22.62 -19.62 7.94
N ASP A 289 -22.27 -19.64 9.21
CA ASP A 289 -22.44 -20.80 10.08
C ASP A 289 -23.91 -20.84 10.52
N ARG A 290 -24.65 -21.88 10.10
CA ARG A 290 -26.08 -22.05 10.41
C ARG A 290 -26.34 -22.17 11.92
N ALA A 291 -25.34 -22.59 12.71
CA ALA A 291 -25.47 -22.68 14.16
C ALA A 291 -25.36 -21.31 14.86
N ARG A 292 -24.80 -20.28 14.18
CA ARG A 292 -24.65 -18.93 14.75
C ARG A 292 -25.77 -18.02 14.24
N LEU A 293 -26.70 -17.69 15.14
CA LEU A 293 -27.85 -16.80 14.89
C LEU A 293 -27.49 -15.30 14.77
N THR A 294 -26.21 -14.93 14.79
CA THR A 294 -25.83 -13.51 14.70
C THR A 294 -26.03 -13.00 13.27
N ASP A 295 -27.16 -12.34 13.06
CA ASP A 295 -27.40 -11.41 11.95
C ASP A 295 -26.46 -10.21 12.08
N GLY A 296 -25.35 -10.20 11.32
CA GLY A 296 -24.37 -9.13 11.44
C GLY A 296 -23.35 -9.10 10.32
N GLY A 297 -23.80 -8.81 9.10
CA GLY A 297 -22.93 -8.44 7.98
C GLY A 297 -22.18 -9.57 7.26
N MET A 298 -21.37 -9.19 6.27
CA MET A 298 -20.43 -10.06 5.57
C MET A 298 -19.24 -10.35 6.50
N ALA A 299 -19.35 -11.35 7.38
CA ALA A 299 -18.22 -11.82 8.17
C ALA A 299 -17.21 -12.49 7.25
N LEU A 300 -16.13 -11.77 6.93
CA LEU A 300 -15.04 -12.24 6.07
C LEU A 300 -13.73 -12.33 6.86
N PRO A 301 -13.01 -13.47 6.81
CA PRO A 301 -13.47 -14.79 6.35
C PRO A 301 -14.36 -15.47 7.39
N LEU A 302 -15.08 -16.54 6.99
CA LEU A 302 -15.77 -17.40 7.95
C LEU A 302 -14.75 -18.30 8.64
N ARG A 303 -14.67 -18.25 9.98
CA ARG A 303 -13.74 -19.08 10.77
C ARG A 303 -14.51 -20.13 11.57
N LEU A 304 -14.11 -21.39 11.42
CA LEU A 304 -14.76 -22.54 12.04
C LEU A 304 -13.73 -23.34 12.82
N ARG A 305 -14.13 -23.76 14.03
CA ARG A 305 -13.39 -24.74 14.83
C ARG A 305 -14.02 -26.10 14.56
N ILE A 306 -13.23 -27.04 14.03
CA ILE A 306 -13.73 -28.35 13.60
C ILE A 306 -12.86 -29.40 14.28
N GLY A 307 -13.42 -30.09 15.28
CA GLY A 307 -12.63 -30.96 16.15
C GLY A 307 -11.49 -30.19 16.81
N ARG A 308 -10.25 -30.66 16.63
CA ARG A 308 -9.03 -30.01 17.13
C ARG A 308 -8.46 -28.96 16.17
N GLY A 309 -8.85 -28.97 14.89
CA GLY A 309 -8.32 -28.07 13.87
C GLY A 309 -9.20 -26.87 13.59
N GLU A 310 -8.76 -26.05 12.64
CA GLU A 310 -9.42 -24.81 12.25
C GLU A 310 -9.58 -24.77 10.73
N ALA A 311 -10.74 -24.33 10.28
CA ALA A 311 -11.03 -24.05 8.88
C ALA A 311 -11.41 -22.58 8.70
N ILE A 312 -10.71 -21.91 7.80
CA ILE A 312 -11.03 -20.56 7.33
C ILE A 312 -11.60 -20.71 5.94
N PHE A 313 -12.80 -20.17 5.73
CA PHE A 313 -13.54 -20.34 4.50
C PHE A 313 -13.88 -19.00 3.84
N LEU A 314 -13.74 -18.96 2.52
CA LEU A 314 -14.14 -17.87 1.65
C LEU A 314 -14.83 -18.41 0.40
N GLY A 315 -16.00 -17.84 0.08
CA GLY A 315 -16.78 -18.17 -1.12
C GLY A 315 -16.31 -17.44 -2.38
N ASP A 316 -14.99 -17.26 -2.54
CA ASP A 316 -14.35 -16.54 -3.63
C ASP A 316 -12.91 -17.07 -3.75
N ALA A 317 -12.59 -17.70 -4.88
CA ALA A 317 -11.25 -18.17 -5.19
C ALA A 317 -10.51 -17.20 -6.13
N ASP A 318 -11.24 -16.32 -6.80
CA ASP A 318 -10.65 -15.23 -7.58
C ASP A 318 -9.88 -14.23 -6.69
N LEU A 319 -10.14 -14.18 -5.37
CA LEU A 319 -9.35 -13.41 -4.41
C LEU A 319 -7.84 -13.56 -4.64
N ILE A 320 -7.35 -14.78 -4.93
CA ILE A 320 -5.92 -15.06 -5.12
C ILE A 320 -5.41 -14.82 -6.55
N ASP A 321 -6.28 -14.39 -7.47
CA ASP A 321 -5.92 -13.92 -8.81
C ASP A 321 -5.11 -12.63 -8.68
N ASP A 322 -3.95 -12.58 -9.35
CA ASP A 322 -3.04 -11.45 -9.27
C ASP A 322 -3.68 -10.14 -9.74
N ARG A 323 -4.65 -10.19 -10.66
CA ARG A 323 -5.34 -8.98 -11.14
C ARG A 323 -6.14 -8.26 -10.05
N LEU A 324 -6.53 -8.96 -8.98
CA LEU A 324 -7.32 -8.39 -7.89
C LEU A 324 -6.48 -7.76 -6.77
N TRP A 325 -5.18 -8.10 -6.68
CA TRP A 325 -4.32 -7.64 -5.58
C TRP A 325 -2.93 -7.15 -6.01
N LEU A 326 -2.54 -7.30 -7.27
CA LEU A 326 -1.22 -6.95 -7.79
C LEU A 326 -1.35 -5.95 -8.94
N ALA A 327 -0.78 -4.76 -8.77
CA ALA A 327 -0.78 -3.73 -9.79
C ALA A 327 0.33 -3.93 -10.84
N ASP A 328 1.48 -4.52 -10.44
CA ASP A 328 2.58 -4.88 -11.35
C ASP A 328 2.90 -6.39 -11.24
N PRO A 329 2.48 -7.22 -12.21
CA PRO A 329 2.70 -8.67 -12.20
C PRO A 329 4.18 -9.10 -12.12
N ILE A 330 5.12 -8.23 -12.49
CA ILE A 330 6.56 -8.55 -12.49
C ILE A 330 7.14 -8.49 -11.07
N ARG A 331 6.45 -7.82 -10.12
CA ARG A 331 6.97 -7.50 -8.79
C ARG A 331 6.09 -8.06 -7.65
N PRO A 332 5.79 -9.36 -7.62
CA PRO A 332 4.91 -9.95 -6.60
C PRO A 332 5.47 -9.82 -5.18
N LEU A 333 6.80 -9.76 -5.04
CA LEU A 333 7.47 -9.63 -3.74
C LEU A 333 7.63 -8.18 -3.27
N GLU A 334 7.20 -7.18 -4.03
CA GLU A 334 7.25 -5.78 -3.62
C GLU A 334 5.87 -5.35 -3.08
N PRO A 335 5.65 -5.21 -1.75
CA PRO A 335 4.34 -4.86 -1.21
C PRO A 335 3.76 -3.54 -1.72
N ARG A 336 4.61 -2.66 -2.26
CA ARG A 336 4.22 -1.37 -2.84
C ARG A 336 3.63 -1.50 -4.24
N ALA A 337 3.82 -2.64 -4.89
CA ALA A 337 3.18 -2.98 -6.15
C ALA A 337 1.80 -3.62 -5.95
N TRP A 338 1.37 -3.85 -4.70
CA TRP A 338 0.09 -4.49 -4.41
C TRP A 338 -1.06 -3.47 -4.44
N SER A 339 -2.24 -3.92 -4.81
CA SER A 339 -3.51 -3.18 -4.79
C SER A 339 -4.50 -3.63 -3.70
N ALA A 340 -4.18 -4.73 -3.00
CA ALA A 340 -4.93 -5.21 -1.84
C ALA A 340 -4.03 -5.94 -0.82
N ASP A 341 -4.55 -6.22 0.37
CA ASP A 341 -3.86 -6.95 1.44
C ASP A 341 -3.93 -8.48 1.31
N THR A 342 -4.54 -9.00 0.25
CA THR A 342 -4.77 -10.43 0.03
C THR A 342 -3.57 -11.33 0.36
N PRO A 343 -2.34 -11.09 -0.15
CA PRO A 343 -1.25 -12.02 0.13
C PRO A 343 -0.86 -12.05 1.61
N ALA A 344 -0.92 -10.90 2.30
CA ALA A 344 -0.64 -10.85 3.73
C ALA A 344 -1.74 -11.50 4.56
N LEU A 345 -3.00 -11.30 4.18
CA LEU A 345 -4.15 -11.97 4.78
C LEU A 345 -4.07 -13.48 4.63
N LEU A 346 -3.78 -13.97 3.42
CA LEU A 346 -3.67 -15.41 3.17
C LEU A 346 -2.53 -16.04 3.98
N VAL A 347 -1.37 -15.38 4.05
CA VAL A 347 -0.26 -15.86 4.89
C VAL A 347 -0.67 -15.89 6.37
N GLU A 348 -1.36 -14.86 6.87
CA GLU A 348 -1.87 -14.83 8.25
C GLU A 348 -2.89 -15.94 8.51
N TRP A 349 -3.80 -16.17 7.57
CA TRP A 349 -4.79 -17.25 7.64
C TRP A 349 -4.15 -18.64 7.65
N LEU A 350 -2.95 -18.78 7.08
CA LEU A 350 -2.13 -19.99 7.14
C LEU A 350 -1.16 -20.02 8.34
N GLY A 351 -1.14 -18.97 9.17
CA GLY A 351 -0.34 -18.91 10.40
C GLY A 351 1.09 -18.39 10.23
N GLY A 352 1.41 -17.81 9.07
CA GLY A 352 2.59 -16.98 8.90
C GLY A 352 2.29 -15.51 9.17
N GLU A 353 3.28 -14.66 8.95
CA GLU A 353 3.12 -13.20 9.04
C GLU A 353 3.73 -12.53 7.83
N LEU A 354 3.20 -11.40 7.37
CA LEU A 354 3.84 -10.53 6.38
C LEU A 354 3.74 -9.08 6.85
N PRO A 355 4.64 -8.18 6.39
CA PRO A 355 4.55 -6.76 6.71
C PRO A 355 3.16 -6.21 6.34
N GLY A 356 2.38 -5.79 7.33
CA GLY A 356 1.01 -5.28 7.15
C GLY A 356 0.94 -3.76 7.28
N GLY A 357 -0.24 -3.25 7.69
CA GLY A 357 -0.42 -1.84 8.06
C GLY A 357 -0.48 -0.85 6.89
N ARG A 358 -0.67 -1.37 5.66
CA ARG A 358 -0.90 -0.56 4.48
C ARG A 358 -2.16 0.29 4.62
N ARG A 359 -2.16 1.43 3.94
CA ARG A 359 -3.28 2.39 3.90
C ARG A 359 -3.75 2.47 2.47
N TRP A 360 -5.05 2.34 2.29
CA TRP A 360 -5.69 2.31 0.98
C TRP A 360 -6.65 3.47 0.85
N MET A 361 -6.82 3.97 -0.37
CA MET A 361 -7.92 4.89 -0.67
C MET A 361 -9.25 4.17 -0.39
N ARG A 362 -10.12 4.77 0.42
CA ARG A 362 -11.39 4.15 0.82
C ARG A 362 -12.46 4.30 -0.24
N ASP A 363 -13.14 5.44 -0.23
CA ASP A 363 -14.18 5.78 -1.18
C ASP A 363 -13.84 7.05 -1.97
N VAL A 364 -14.59 7.25 -3.05
CA VAL A 364 -14.40 8.40 -3.95
C VAL A 364 -14.65 9.73 -3.22
N GLY A 365 -15.54 9.76 -2.22
CA GLY A 365 -15.81 10.92 -1.39
C GLY A 365 -14.61 11.31 -0.54
N ASP A 366 -14.04 10.36 0.20
CA ASP A 366 -12.83 10.54 1.02
C ASP A 366 -11.63 11.02 0.18
N VAL A 367 -11.43 10.43 -1.01
CA VAL A 367 -10.35 10.85 -1.92
C VAL A 367 -10.57 12.29 -2.42
N ARG A 368 -11.80 12.64 -2.81
CA ARG A 368 -12.14 14.01 -3.24
C ARG A 368 -11.99 15.01 -2.10
N LEU A 369 -12.42 14.66 -0.89
CA LEU A 369 -12.29 15.49 0.30
C LEU A 369 -10.81 15.68 0.65
N GLY A 370 -10.02 14.61 0.62
CA GLY A 370 -8.59 14.64 0.85
C GLY A 370 -7.86 15.55 -0.12
N LEU A 371 -8.17 15.44 -1.41
CA LEU A 371 -7.57 16.30 -2.45
C LEU A 371 -7.92 17.77 -2.25
N ARG A 372 -9.20 18.08 -2.00
CA ARG A 372 -9.65 19.46 -1.73
C ARG A 372 -8.98 20.04 -0.49
N SER A 373 -8.94 19.26 0.59
CA SER A 373 -8.34 19.66 1.87
C SER A 373 -6.85 19.89 1.74
N ALA A 374 -6.13 19.00 1.06
CA ALA A 374 -4.71 19.16 0.80
C ALA A 374 -4.41 20.44 0.00
N LEU A 375 -5.19 20.72 -1.05
CA LEU A 375 -5.02 21.94 -1.85
C LEU A 375 -5.30 23.21 -1.04
N LEU A 376 -6.38 23.22 -0.24
CA LEU A 376 -6.73 24.37 0.61
C LEU A 376 -5.72 24.61 1.71
N VAL A 377 -5.29 23.55 2.41
CA VAL A 377 -4.27 23.64 3.47
C VAL A 377 -2.94 24.08 2.87
N GLY A 378 -2.50 23.49 1.76
CA GLY A 378 -1.26 23.87 1.08
C GLY A 378 -1.27 25.32 0.60
N MET A 379 -2.39 25.78 0.03
CA MET A 379 -2.55 27.18 -0.39
C MET A 379 -2.57 28.13 0.81
N GLY A 380 -3.36 27.83 1.85
CA GLY A 380 -3.43 28.62 3.08
C GLY A 380 -2.06 28.74 3.77
N TRP A 381 -1.30 27.64 3.84
CA TRP A 381 0.05 27.61 4.39
C TRP A 381 1.03 28.50 3.60
N ALA A 382 0.92 28.50 2.27
CA ALA A 382 1.71 29.37 1.40
C ALA A 382 1.34 30.86 1.57
N ILE A 383 0.05 31.18 1.73
CA ILE A 383 -0.42 32.54 2.01
C ILE A 383 0.16 33.04 3.35
N LEU A 384 0.09 32.22 4.41
CA LEU A 384 0.66 32.55 5.72
C LEU A 384 2.17 32.79 5.63
N GLY A 385 2.90 31.90 4.94
CA GLY A 385 4.33 32.03 4.71
C GLY A 385 4.68 33.31 3.94
N PHE A 386 3.90 33.63 2.92
CA PHE A 386 4.03 34.88 2.17
C PHE A 386 3.84 36.10 3.06
N MET A 387 2.78 36.14 3.89
CA MET A 387 2.53 37.25 4.82
C MET A 387 3.66 37.44 5.85
N LEU A 388 4.18 36.34 6.40
CA LEU A 388 5.25 36.38 7.41
C LEU A 388 6.60 36.80 6.82
N LEU A 389 6.97 36.27 5.65
CA LEU A 389 8.26 36.53 5.02
C LEU A 389 8.31 37.89 4.30
N SER A 390 7.18 38.37 3.77
CA SER A 390 7.08 39.71 3.16
C SER A 390 7.23 40.82 4.20
N ARG A 391 6.63 40.67 5.40
CA ARG A 391 6.76 41.63 6.51
C ARG A 391 8.22 41.82 6.97
N LYS A 392 9.02 40.75 6.99
CA LYS A 392 10.46 40.82 7.34
C LYS A 392 11.30 41.58 6.31
N SER A 393 10.92 41.53 5.02
CA SER A 393 11.63 42.26 3.97
C SER A 393 11.34 43.76 3.99
N GLY A 394 10.14 44.18 4.42
CA GLY A 394 9.78 45.60 4.54
C GLY A 394 10.46 46.30 5.73
N ARG A 395 10.74 45.56 6.81
CA ARG A 395 11.35 46.11 8.04
C ARG A 395 12.84 46.48 7.90
N LYS A 396 13.52 46.04 6.84
CA LYS A 396 14.94 46.35 6.58
C LYS A 396 15.20 47.67 5.83
N VAL A 397 14.15 48.39 5.41
CA VAL A 397 14.28 49.65 4.63
C VAL A 397 14.02 50.92 5.46
N GLY A 398 13.54 50.79 6.70
CA GLY A 398 13.31 51.94 7.61
C GLY A 398 14.45 52.11 8.61
N GLY A 399 15.55 52.76 8.21
CA GLY A 399 16.70 52.98 9.07
C GLY A 399 17.80 53.82 8.44
N THR A 400 17.46 54.88 7.70
CA THR A 400 18.40 55.94 7.35
C THR A 400 18.63 56.80 8.60
N LYS A 401 19.69 56.51 9.34
CA LYS A 401 20.31 57.46 10.28
C LYS A 401 21.64 57.91 9.66
N SER A 402 21.55 58.72 8.61
CA SER A 402 22.70 59.41 7.99
C SER A 402 22.41 60.90 7.75
N GLU A 403 21.67 61.53 8.67
CA GLU A 403 21.46 62.97 8.69
C GLU A 403 21.61 63.45 10.15
N ASN A 404 22.87 63.58 10.61
CA ASN A 404 23.28 64.49 11.70
C ASN A 404 24.80 64.42 11.93
N LYS A 405 25.59 64.67 10.88
CA LYS A 405 27.03 64.99 11.01
C LYS A 405 27.50 66.07 10.03
N LEU A 406 26.61 66.99 9.66
CA LEU A 406 26.93 68.20 8.88
C LEU A 406 26.56 69.50 9.62
N ALA A 407 26.24 69.41 10.92
CA ALA A 407 25.88 70.56 11.76
C ALA A 407 26.87 70.84 12.91
N GLU A 408 28.10 70.31 12.83
CA GLU A 408 29.18 70.57 13.82
C GLU A 408 30.35 71.39 13.23
N GLY A 409 30.14 72.06 12.09
CA GLY A 409 31.16 72.89 11.43
C GLY A 409 30.93 74.40 11.44
N LEU A 410 29.88 74.90 12.11
CA LEU A 410 29.47 76.33 12.03
C LEU A 410 29.24 77.02 13.38
N LEU A 411 29.78 76.50 14.48
CA LEU A 411 29.76 77.18 15.78
C LEU A 411 31.09 76.98 16.53
N ASN A 412 32.16 77.59 16.00
CA ASN A 412 33.32 78.05 16.76
C ASN A 412 33.91 79.23 15.97
N GLY A 413 33.31 80.40 16.20
CA GLY A 413 33.96 81.70 16.01
C GLY A 413 34.45 82.19 17.36
#